data_AF-A0AAV6KLC4-F1
#
_entry.id   AF-A0AAV6KLC4-F1
#
_cell.length_a   1.000
_cell.length_b   1.000
_cell.length_c   1.000
_cell.angle_alpha   90.00
_cell.angle_beta   90.00
_cell.angle_gamma   90.00
#
_symmetry.space_group_name_H-M   'P 1'
#
loop_
_entity.id
_entity.type
_entity.pdbx_description
1 polymer ?
#
loop_
_entity_poly.entity_id
_entity_poly.type
_entity_poly.pdbx_seq_one_letter_code
_entity_poly.pdbx_strand_id
1 'polypeptide(L)'
;MELVSLDDVEVDDIETPENVVERLKTPRIGMYFETIEEARNYYERYGQENGFWIRTRASSKGRNRSNEVTKVLFVCVKEGKYLAKKQQKSVVEENDETDEEEKVISKKRVRCCSTVKCECKAHLRIKHDKWNCKWKVTNFDENHNHQLVTPCKRIKMKSNRIMPKAVKDLTEGLLQSLEECEA
;
A
#
# COMPACT_ATOMS: atom_id res chain seq x y z
N MET A 1 -37.54 -26.61 55.59
CA MET A 1 -36.67 -27.41 54.71
C MET A 1 -37.51 -27.73 53.49
N GLU A 2 -37.69 -26.73 52.64
CA GLU A 2 -36.81 -26.32 51.54
C GLU A 2 -37.37 -26.89 50.24
N LEU A 3 -38.06 -26.00 49.54
CA LEU A 3 -38.48 -26.12 48.15
C LEU A 3 -37.27 -25.81 47.28
N VAL A 4 -37.01 -26.64 46.27
CA VAL A 4 -36.43 -26.18 45.01
C VAL A 4 -37.09 -26.95 43.86
N SER A 5 -37.76 -26.19 42.99
CA SER A 5 -38.40 -26.60 41.75
C SER A 5 -37.40 -26.64 40.59
N LEU A 6 -37.64 -27.57 39.67
CA LEU A 6 -36.92 -27.74 38.41
C LEU A 6 -37.48 -26.82 37.30
N ASP A 7 -36.62 -26.61 36.30
CA ASP A 7 -36.84 -26.07 34.95
C ASP A 7 -36.62 -24.56 34.78
N ASP A 8 -35.48 -24.21 34.18
CA ASP A 8 -35.43 -23.57 32.86
C ASP A 8 -34.03 -23.77 32.24
N VAL A 9 -34.02 -24.28 31.02
CA VAL A 9 -32.86 -24.51 30.16
C VAL A 9 -32.63 -23.26 29.30
N GLU A 10 -31.42 -23.17 28.72
CA GLU A 10 -30.98 -22.25 27.63
C GLU A 10 -30.23 -21.00 28.14
N VAL A 11 -29.14 -20.53 27.52
CA VAL A 11 -28.67 -20.64 26.12
C VAL A 11 -27.13 -20.65 26.16
N ASP A 12 -26.49 -21.57 25.42
CA ASP A 12 -25.07 -21.48 25.08
C ASP A 12 -24.80 -20.17 24.35
N ASP A 13 -23.98 -19.28 24.92
CA ASP A 13 -23.47 -18.10 24.23
C ASP A 13 -22.62 -18.57 23.04
N ILE A 14 -23.26 -18.59 21.86
CA ILE A 14 -22.63 -18.72 20.56
C ILE A 14 -21.68 -17.53 20.43
N GLU A 15 -20.38 -17.77 20.64
CA GLU A 15 -19.32 -16.82 20.32
C GLU A 15 -19.39 -16.50 18.81
N THR A 16 -20.07 -15.42 18.47
CA THR A 16 -19.96 -14.82 17.15
C THR A 16 -18.53 -14.29 17.00
N PRO A 17 -17.82 -14.57 15.90
CA PRO A 17 -16.48 -14.06 15.70
C PRO A 17 -16.58 -12.55 15.49
N GLU A 18 -16.30 -11.79 16.55
CA GLU A 18 -16.06 -10.36 16.45
C GLU A 18 -14.93 -10.18 15.43
N ASN A 19 -15.26 -9.57 14.29
CA ASN A 19 -14.28 -9.10 13.34
C ASN A 19 -13.59 -7.88 13.96
N VAL A 20 -12.75 -8.12 14.97
CA VAL A 20 -11.90 -7.11 15.58
C VAL A 20 -10.89 -6.74 14.51
N VAL A 21 -11.18 -5.66 13.78
CA VAL A 21 -10.21 -5.07 12.86
C VAL A 21 -9.10 -4.47 13.73
N GLU A 22 -8.13 -5.30 14.11
CA GLU A 22 -6.94 -4.88 14.84
C GLU A 22 -6.25 -3.78 14.03
N ARG A 23 -6.29 -2.55 14.56
CA ARG A 23 -5.59 -1.43 13.94
C ARG A 23 -4.10 -1.70 13.95
N LEU A 24 -3.44 -1.55 12.80
CA LEU A 24 -1.99 -1.72 12.73
C LEU A 24 -1.30 -0.70 13.64
N LYS A 25 -0.39 -1.21 14.48
CA LYS A 25 0.47 -0.35 15.31
C LYS A 25 1.31 0.55 14.39
N THR A 26 1.49 1.82 14.77
CA THR A 26 2.36 2.75 14.04
C THR A 26 3.81 2.25 14.04
N PRO A 27 4.54 2.31 12.91
CA PRO A 27 5.96 1.98 12.84
C PRO A 27 6.77 2.81 13.85
N ARG A 28 7.70 2.16 14.57
CA ARG A 28 8.59 2.83 15.52
C ARG A 28 10.04 2.52 15.21
N ILE A 29 10.91 3.49 15.51
CA ILE A 29 12.36 3.30 15.45
C ILE A 29 12.73 2.18 16.43
N GLY A 30 13.55 1.24 15.96
CA GLY A 30 13.95 0.07 16.73
C GLY A 30 13.09 -1.17 16.56
N MET A 31 11.97 -1.12 15.83
CA MET A 31 11.26 -2.33 15.43
C MET A 31 12.12 -3.21 14.51
N TYR A 32 11.89 -4.52 14.56
CA TYR A 32 12.60 -5.52 13.77
C TYR A 32 11.63 -6.30 12.90
N PHE A 33 12.11 -6.68 11.71
CA PHE A 33 11.44 -7.57 10.77
C PHE A 33 12.41 -8.69 10.39
N GLU A 34 11.89 -9.86 10.05
CA GLU A 34 12.70 -10.99 9.60
C GLU A 34 13.22 -10.74 8.18
N THR A 35 12.37 -10.17 7.32
CA THR A 35 12.70 -9.95 5.90
C THR A 35 12.42 -8.53 5.44
N ILE A 36 13.02 -8.14 4.31
CA ILE A 36 12.72 -6.88 3.62
C ILE A 36 11.24 -6.87 3.18
N GLU A 37 10.72 -8.02 2.75
CA GLU A 37 9.35 -8.17 2.25
C GLU A 37 8.32 -7.99 3.36
N GLU A 38 8.60 -8.55 4.54
CA GLU A 38 7.77 -8.35 5.73
C GLU A 38 7.73 -6.88 6.12
N ALA A 39 8.88 -6.22 6.20
CA ALA A 39 8.97 -4.79 6.49
C ALA A 39 8.21 -3.94 5.44
N ARG A 40 8.31 -4.32 4.16
CA ARG A 40 7.58 -3.67 3.07
C ARG A 40 6.08 -3.84 3.24
N ASN A 41 5.61 -5.08 3.44
CA ASN A 41 4.19 -5.39 3.57
C ASN A 41 3.58 -4.68 4.79
N TYR A 42 4.28 -4.68 5.91
CA TYR A 42 3.88 -3.95 7.10
C TYR A 42 3.69 -2.46 6.83
N TYR A 43 4.66 -1.80 6.18
CA TYR A 43 4.55 -0.38 5.86
C TYR A 43 3.52 -0.08 4.75
N GLU A 44 3.32 -1.01 3.82
CA GLU A 44 2.29 -0.91 2.79
C GLU A 44 0.88 -0.97 3.40
N ARG A 45 0.62 -1.92 4.30
CA ARG A 45 -0.65 -2.01 5.03
C ARG A 45 -0.88 -0.80 5.92
N TYR A 46 0.16 -0.35 6.64
CA TYR A 46 0.09 0.88 7.42
C TYR A 46 -0.25 2.09 6.53
N GLY A 47 0.38 2.22 5.36
CA GLY A 47 0.06 3.26 4.39
C GLY A 47 -1.39 3.16 3.90
N GLN A 48 -1.87 1.95 3.59
CA GLN A 48 -3.24 1.70 3.18
C GLN A 48 -4.25 2.08 4.27
N GLU A 49 -3.98 1.80 5.54
CA GLU A 49 -4.85 2.22 6.65
C GLU A 49 -4.89 3.73 6.81
N ASN A 50 -3.75 4.39 6.61
CA ASN A 50 -3.58 5.84 6.73
C ASN A 50 -3.83 6.61 5.43
N GLY A 51 -4.21 5.96 4.33
CA GLY A 51 -4.61 6.64 3.10
C GLY A 51 -3.48 7.13 2.20
N PHE A 52 -2.29 6.51 2.24
CA PHE A 52 -1.20 6.75 1.29
C PHE A 52 -0.61 5.45 0.75
N TRP A 53 0.31 5.59 -0.20
CA TRP A 53 1.05 4.45 -0.74
C TRP A 53 2.52 4.65 -0.64
N ILE A 54 3.20 3.50 -0.64
CA ILE A 54 4.63 3.43 -0.59
C ILE A 54 5.20 2.96 -1.92
N ARG A 55 6.45 3.31 -2.16
CA ARG A 55 7.32 2.70 -3.16
C ARG A 55 8.70 2.49 -2.54
N THR A 56 9.48 1.57 -3.10
CA THR A 56 10.89 1.45 -2.76
C THR A 56 11.67 2.55 -3.49
N ARG A 57 12.33 3.46 -2.77
CA ARG A 57 13.17 4.51 -3.37
C ARG A 57 14.55 3.98 -3.70
N ALA A 58 15.16 3.29 -2.75
CA ALA A 58 16.54 2.84 -2.87
C ALA A 58 16.78 1.61 -2.01
N SER A 59 17.64 0.73 -2.51
CA SER A 59 18.31 -0.31 -1.74
C SER A 59 19.81 -0.05 -1.83
N SER A 60 20.49 0.00 -0.69
CA SER A 60 21.94 0.20 -0.63
C SER A 60 22.60 -1.11 -0.27
N LYS A 61 23.60 -1.50 -1.05
CA LYS A 61 24.42 -2.68 -0.78
C LYS A 61 25.61 -2.32 0.10
N GLY A 62 26.11 -3.30 0.85
CA GLY A 62 27.33 -3.12 1.64
C GLY A 62 28.52 -2.78 0.75
N ARG A 63 29.54 -2.13 1.30
CA ARG A 63 30.80 -1.85 0.59
C ARG A 63 31.64 -3.11 0.33
N ASN A 64 31.22 -4.24 0.88
CA ASN A 64 31.91 -5.51 0.75
C ASN A 64 31.55 -6.17 -0.59
N ARG A 65 32.43 -7.03 -1.11
CA ARG A 65 32.21 -7.80 -2.36
C ARG A 65 31.00 -8.73 -2.30
N SER A 66 30.36 -8.93 -1.14
CA SER A 66 29.24 -9.85 -0.98
C SER A 66 27.92 -9.38 -1.61
N ASN A 67 27.85 -8.14 -2.14
CA ASN A 67 26.69 -7.63 -2.88
C ASN A 67 25.35 -7.65 -2.09
N GLU A 68 25.43 -7.86 -0.77
CA GLU A 68 24.28 -7.95 0.13
C GLU A 68 23.61 -6.58 0.32
N VAL A 69 22.29 -6.57 0.30
CA VAL A 69 21.50 -5.38 0.64
C VAL A 69 21.65 -5.11 2.14
N THR A 70 22.04 -3.89 2.49
CA THR A 70 22.24 -3.48 3.90
C THR A 70 21.22 -2.47 4.37
N LYS A 71 20.61 -1.70 3.45
CA LYS A 71 19.61 -0.69 3.78
C LYS A 71 18.55 -0.63 2.70
N VAL A 72 17.31 -0.40 3.10
CA VAL A 72 16.19 -0.16 2.19
C VAL A 72 15.41 1.06 2.66
N LEU A 73 14.98 1.89 1.71
CA LEU A 73 14.20 3.09 1.95
C LEU A 73 12.86 3.00 1.23
N PHE A 74 11.79 2.91 2.00
CA PHE A 74 10.41 3.01 1.53
C PHE A 74 9.91 4.44 1.71
N VAL A 75 9.19 4.96 0.72
CA VAL A 75 8.79 6.38 0.67
C VAL A 75 7.37 6.50 0.15
N CYS A 76 6.71 7.61 0.45
CA CYS A 76 5.42 7.92 -0.18
C CYS A 76 5.55 7.96 -1.72
N VAL A 77 4.55 7.44 -2.44
CA VAL A 77 4.49 7.52 -3.92
C VAL A 77 4.54 8.97 -4.42
N LYS A 78 4.04 9.93 -3.63
CA LYS A 78 4.09 11.36 -3.95
C LYS A 78 5.41 12.05 -3.59
N GLU A 79 6.44 11.30 -3.16
CA GLU A 79 7.79 11.82 -2.94
C GLU A 79 8.43 12.32 -4.26
N GLY A 80 9.18 13.43 -4.16
CA GLY A 80 10.01 13.99 -5.21
C GLY A 80 9.41 15.23 -5.87
N LYS A 81 10.15 15.84 -6.79
CA LYS A 81 9.70 17.05 -7.49
C LYS A 81 8.82 16.70 -8.68
N TYR A 82 7.80 17.52 -8.95
CA TYR A 82 7.08 17.46 -10.21
C TYR A 82 8.04 17.79 -11.36
N LEU A 83 8.22 16.86 -12.30
CA LEU A 83 8.92 17.13 -13.54
C LEU A 83 7.87 17.44 -14.61
N ALA A 84 7.75 18.71 -14.99
CA ALA A 84 6.94 19.10 -16.14
C ALA A 84 7.49 18.42 -17.39
N LYS A 85 6.58 17.99 -18.29
CA LYS A 85 6.86 17.15 -19.47
C LYS A 85 7.95 17.68 -20.43
N LYS A 86 8.39 18.94 -20.32
CA LYS A 86 9.50 19.49 -21.12
C LYS A 86 10.82 18.75 -20.92
N GLN A 87 11.04 18.11 -19.78
CA GLN A 87 12.31 17.42 -19.47
C GLN A 87 12.27 15.89 -19.68
N GLN A 88 11.18 15.33 -20.21
CA GLN A 88 11.08 13.89 -20.50
C GLN A 88 11.49 13.51 -21.93
N LYS A 89 11.81 14.48 -22.80
CA LYS A 89 12.16 14.25 -24.21
C LYS A 89 13.65 13.98 -24.46
N SER A 90 14.54 14.16 -23.48
CA SER A 90 16.00 14.15 -23.73
C SER A 90 16.72 12.84 -23.40
N VAL A 91 16.04 11.68 -23.39
CA VAL A 91 16.70 10.39 -23.10
C VAL A 91 16.40 9.29 -24.12
N VAL A 92 15.83 9.61 -25.29
CA VAL A 92 15.77 8.64 -26.40
C VAL A 92 16.13 9.34 -27.71
N GLU A 93 17.37 9.06 -28.12
CA GLU A 93 17.89 8.92 -29.48
C GLU A 93 18.34 10.16 -30.27
N GLU A 94 19.67 10.22 -30.43
CA GLU A 94 20.37 10.69 -31.63
C GLU A 94 20.14 9.70 -32.79
N ASN A 95 20.06 10.24 -34.01
CA ASN A 95 20.08 9.60 -35.34
C ASN A 95 18.77 8.98 -35.85
N ASP A 96 18.07 9.69 -36.75
CA ASP A 96 18.03 9.32 -38.18
C ASP A 96 17.40 10.47 -39.00
N GLU A 97 18.02 10.81 -40.12
CA GLU A 97 17.50 11.76 -41.11
C GLU A 97 16.55 10.99 -42.04
N THR A 98 15.28 11.42 -42.15
CA THR A 98 14.53 11.49 -43.44
C THR A 98 13.04 11.85 -43.24
N ASP A 99 12.64 12.83 -44.06
CA ASP A 99 11.37 13.11 -44.72
C ASP A 99 10.01 13.23 -43.98
N GLU A 100 9.52 14.46 -44.11
CA GLU A 100 8.15 14.97 -44.27
C GLU A 100 7.01 13.92 -44.34
N GLU A 101 6.02 14.05 -43.44
CA GLU A 101 4.61 14.37 -43.76
C GLU A 101 3.66 14.04 -42.59
N GLU A 102 2.55 14.76 -42.57
CA GLU A 102 1.55 14.94 -41.52
C GLU A 102 1.21 13.73 -40.62
N LYS A 103 1.25 13.93 -39.30
CA LYS A 103 0.47 13.10 -38.38
C LYS A 103 -0.15 13.89 -37.23
N VAL A 104 -1.35 14.38 -37.53
CA VAL A 104 -2.51 14.55 -36.64
C VAL A 104 -2.20 14.42 -35.15
N ILE A 105 -2.25 15.56 -34.47
CA ILE A 105 -2.11 15.73 -33.03
C ILE A 105 -3.22 14.95 -32.33
N SER A 106 -2.99 13.66 -32.08
CA SER A 106 -3.74 12.92 -31.08
C SER A 106 -3.40 13.57 -29.74
N LYS A 107 -4.30 14.45 -29.26
CA LYS A 107 -4.29 14.97 -27.88
C LYS A 107 -4.46 13.77 -26.95
N LYS A 108 -3.38 13.03 -26.74
CA LYS A 108 -3.28 11.90 -25.82
C LYS A 108 -3.58 12.49 -24.46
N ARG A 109 -4.84 12.38 -24.01
CA ARG A 109 -5.34 12.89 -22.73
C ARG A 109 -4.27 12.62 -21.70
N VAL A 110 -3.70 13.69 -21.16
CA VAL A 110 -2.63 13.59 -20.18
C VAL A 110 -3.22 12.81 -19.02
N ARG A 111 -2.85 11.54 -18.90
CA ARG A 111 -3.26 10.71 -17.78
C ARG A 111 -2.70 11.38 -16.53
N CYS A 112 -3.54 12.12 -15.81
CA CYS A 112 -3.31 12.56 -14.43
C CYS A 112 -3.39 11.32 -13.53
N CYS A 113 -2.47 10.39 -13.76
CA CYS A 113 -2.36 9.15 -13.02
C CYS A 113 -1.14 9.34 -12.12
N SER A 114 -1.34 9.63 -10.84
CA SER A 114 -0.27 9.65 -9.82
C SER A 114 0.85 10.72 -9.94
N THR A 115 0.88 11.56 -10.97
CA THR A 115 2.06 12.38 -11.33
C THR A 115 2.09 13.81 -10.79
N VAL A 116 1.53 14.11 -9.62
CA VAL A 116 1.93 15.35 -8.90
C VAL A 116 2.74 14.90 -7.71
N LYS A 117 4.03 14.62 -7.98
CA LYS A 117 5.00 14.50 -6.90
C LYS A 117 5.03 15.87 -6.21
N CYS A 118 4.74 15.88 -4.92
CA CYS A 118 4.56 17.09 -4.12
C CYS A 118 5.70 17.25 -3.11
N GLU A 119 6.85 16.62 -3.36
CA GLU A 119 8.01 16.63 -2.46
C GLU A 119 7.69 16.06 -1.07
N CYS A 120 6.74 15.13 -0.99
CA CYS A 120 6.40 14.44 0.26
C CYS A 120 7.64 13.77 0.87
N LYS A 121 7.85 13.91 2.17
CA LYS A 121 9.02 13.40 2.90
C LYS A 121 8.73 12.17 3.77
N ALA A 122 7.47 11.75 3.87
CA ALA A 122 7.09 10.56 4.62
C ALA A 122 7.82 9.32 4.11
N HIS A 123 8.48 8.61 5.01
CA HIS A 123 9.32 7.46 4.68
C HIS A 123 9.55 6.52 5.86
N LEU A 124 9.97 5.29 5.53
CA LEU A 124 10.45 4.28 6.47
C LEU A 124 11.79 3.74 5.97
N ARG A 125 12.82 3.79 6.81
CA ARG A 125 14.16 3.29 6.51
C ARG A 125 14.51 2.10 7.40
N ILE A 126 14.83 0.98 6.76
CA ILE A 126 15.32 -0.21 7.44
C ILE A 126 16.80 -0.45 7.14
N LYS A 127 17.51 -1.06 8.10
CA LYS A 127 18.89 -1.50 7.99
C LYS A 127 19.03 -2.94 8.45
N HIS A 128 19.78 -3.73 7.72
CA HIS A 128 20.12 -5.09 8.10
C HIS A 128 21.05 -5.07 9.32
N ASP A 129 20.62 -5.72 10.40
CA ASP A 129 21.36 -5.98 11.61
C ASP A 129 22.05 -7.34 11.48
N LYS A 130 23.38 -7.32 11.32
CA LYS A 130 24.16 -8.52 11.05
C LYS A 130 24.25 -9.49 12.22
N TRP A 131 24.08 -9.01 13.45
CA TRP A 131 24.17 -9.86 14.64
C TRP A 131 22.90 -10.67 14.86
N ASN A 132 21.75 -10.05 14.57
CA ASN A 132 20.44 -10.66 14.76
C ASN A 132 19.85 -11.25 13.47
N CYS A 133 20.53 -11.06 12.32
CA CYS A 133 20.03 -11.40 10.97
C CYS A 133 18.64 -10.82 10.66
N LYS A 134 18.33 -9.65 11.24
CA LYS A 134 17.01 -9.00 11.15
C LYS A 134 17.11 -7.61 10.58
N TRP A 135 15.98 -7.08 10.12
CA TRP A 135 15.85 -5.74 9.56
C TRP A 135 15.31 -4.77 10.59
N LYS A 136 16.17 -3.86 11.06
CA LYS A 136 15.81 -2.85 12.05
C LYS A 136 15.32 -1.56 11.40
N VAL A 137 14.22 -1.00 11.90
CA VAL A 137 13.78 0.36 11.57
C VAL A 137 14.75 1.38 12.17
N THR A 138 15.36 2.19 11.31
CA THR A 138 16.35 3.21 11.68
C THR A 138 15.80 4.63 11.62
N ASN A 139 14.86 4.89 10.70
CA ASN A 139 14.24 6.20 10.57
C ASN A 139 12.80 6.01 10.10
N PHE A 140 11.90 6.81 10.64
CA PHE A 140 10.49 6.84 10.29
C PHE A 140 10.00 8.29 10.37
N ASP A 141 9.31 8.73 9.31
CA ASP A 141 8.65 10.03 9.23
C ASP A 141 7.23 9.80 8.70
N GLU A 142 6.23 10.19 9.50
CA GLU A 142 4.80 10.07 9.21
C GLU A 142 4.25 11.33 8.52
N ASN A 143 5.00 12.43 8.49
CA ASN A 143 4.47 13.71 8.08
C ASN A 143 4.27 13.79 6.57
N HIS A 144 3.01 14.01 6.16
CA HIS A 144 2.63 14.25 4.77
C HIS A 144 2.34 15.73 4.54
N ASN A 145 2.80 16.25 3.40
CA ASN A 145 2.52 17.61 2.93
C ASN A 145 1.37 17.65 1.89
N HIS A 146 0.61 16.57 1.82
CA HIS A 146 -0.54 16.45 0.93
C HIS A 146 -1.67 15.75 1.67
N GLN A 147 -2.90 15.99 1.22
CA GLN A 147 -4.05 15.30 1.77
C GLN A 147 -3.93 13.79 1.56
N LEU A 148 -4.18 13.04 2.63
CA LEU A 148 -4.31 11.59 2.64
C LEU A 148 -5.69 11.18 2.14
N VAL A 149 -5.78 9.99 1.54
CA VAL A 149 -7.05 9.47 1.04
C VAL A 149 -7.93 9.10 2.24
N THR A 150 -9.09 9.72 2.32
CA THR A 150 -10.09 9.43 3.36
C THR A 150 -10.53 7.97 3.33
N PRO A 151 -10.88 7.36 4.48
CA PRO A 151 -11.36 5.97 4.56
C PRO A 151 -12.36 5.55 3.48
N CYS A 152 -13.41 6.33 3.26
CA CYS A 152 -14.45 6.02 2.25
C CYS A 152 -13.92 5.98 0.81
N LYS A 153 -12.79 6.65 0.53
CA LYS A 153 -12.16 6.68 -0.80
C LYS A 153 -11.02 5.67 -0.92
N ARG A 154 -10.69 4.95 0.16
CA ARG A 154 -9.63 3.93 0.17
C ARG A 154 -9.95 2.73 -0.72
N ILE A 155 -11.20 2.47 -1.08
CA ILE A 155 -11.56 1.37 -1.99
C ILE A 155 -11.20 1.72 -3.45
N LYS A 156 -11.25 3.00 -3.83
CA LYS A 156 -10.97 3.48 -5.21
C LYS A 156 -9.47 3.59 -5.52
N MET A 157 -8.65 3.22 -4.54
CA MET A 157 -7.20 3.23 -4.55
C MET A 157 -6.63 2.23 -5.55
N LYS A 158 -5.56 2.60 -6.28
CA LYS A 158 -4.93 1.72 -7.28
C LYS A 158 -4.45 0.37 -6.72
N SER A 159 -3.88 0.31 -5.51
CA SER A 159 -3.48 -0.96 -4.87
C SER A 159 -4.66 -1.86 -4.52
N ASN A 160 -5.84 -1.27 -4.34
CA ASN A 160 -7.03 -1.96 -3.87
C ASN A 160 -7.98 -2.31 -5.03
N ARG A 161 -7.50 -2.15 -6.28
CA ARG A 161 -8.25 -2.55 -7.49
C ARG A 161 -8.34 -4.07 -7.67
N ILE A 162 -7.47 -4.82 -7.00
CA ILE A 162 -7.51 -6.29 -7.00
C ILE A 162 -8.44 -6.70 -5.86
N MET A 163 -9.66 -7.08 -6.20
CA MET A 163 -10.61 -7.64 -5.25
C MET A 163 -10.21 -9.10 -4.94
N PRO A 164 -10.02 -9.48 -3.67
CA PRO A 164 -9.77 -10.88 -3.29
C PRO A 164 -10.91 -11.77 -3.80
N LYS A 165 -10.58 -13.00 -4.22
CA LYS A 165 -11.57 -13.92 -4.81
C LYS A 165 -12.78 -14.13 -3.90
N ALA A 166 -12.56 -14.35 -2.60
CA ALA A 166 -13.63 -14.47 -1.62
C ALA A 166 -14.59 -13.26 -1.58
N VAL A 167 -14.07 -12.04 -1.78
CA VAL A 167 -14.91 -10.84 -1.81
C VAL A 167 -15.69 -10.74 -3.13
N LYS A 168 -15.10 -11.18 -4.25
CA LYS A 168 -15.79 -11.27 -5.54
C LYS A 168 -16.95 -12.26 -5.44
N ASP A 169 -16.68 -13.45 -4.93
CA ASP A 169 -17.66 -14.53 -4.78
C ASP A 169 -18.83 -14.07 -3.87
N LEU A 170 -18.55 -13.35 -2.77
CA LEU A 170 -19.58 -12.76 -1.90
C LEU A 170 -20.40 -11.66 -2.60
N THR A 171 -19.76 -10.78 -3.38
CA THR A 171 -20.48 -9.74 -4.13
C THR A 171 -21.35 -10.31 -5.25
N GLU A 172 -20.88 -11.37 -5.91
CA GLU A 172 -21.64 -12.08 -6.93
C GLU A 172 -22.86 -12.78 -6.31
N GLY A 173 -22.70 -13.44 -5.16
CA GLY A 173 -23.81 -14.05 -4.43
C GLY A 173 -24.88 -13.04 -3.96
N LEU A 174 -24.46 -11.87 -3.47
CA LEU A 174 -25.39 -10.80 -3.09
C LEU A 174 -26.18 -10.24 -4.28
N LEU A 175 -25.57 -10.15 -5.46
CA LEU A 175 -26.26 -9.70 -6.68
C LEU A 175 -27.28 -10.74 -7.16
N GLN A 176 -26.92 -12.02 -7.11
CA GLN A 176 -27.81 -13.15 -7.46
C GLN A 176 -29.09 -13.14 -6.59
N SER A 177 -28.94 -12.95 -5.27
CA SER A 177 -30.08 -12.93 -4.35
C SER A 177 -31.01 -11.73 -4.51
N LEU A 178 -30.51 -10.60 -5.03
CA LEU A 178 -31.35 -9.42 -5.32
C LEU A 178 -32.18 -9.62 -6.59
N GLU A 179 -31.63 -10.29 -7.61
CA GLU A 179 -32.35 -10.64 -8.83
C GLU A 179 -33.47 -11.66 -8.58
N GLU A 180 -33.28 -12.58 -7.63
CA GLU A 180 -34.28 -13.59 -7.25
C GLU A 180 -35.41 -13.04 -6.38
N CYS A 181 -35.21 -11.90 -5.70
CA CYS A 181 -36.24 -11.25 -4.89
C CYS A 181 -37.14 -10.28 -5.69
N GLU A 182 -36.75 -9.93 -6.92
CA GLU A 182 -37.52 -9.07 -7.83
C GLU A 182 -38.37 -9.88 -8.85
N ALA A 183 -38.30 -11.22 -8.80
CA ALA A 183 -39.05 -12.15 -9.65
C ALA A 183 -40.25 -12.77 -8.91
#